data_AF-A0A7X6YM25-F1
#
_entry.id   AF-A0A7X6YM25-F1
#
_cell.length_a   1.000
_cell.length_b   1.000
_cell.length_c   1.000
_cell.angle_alpha   90.00
_cell.angle_beta   90.00
_cell.angle_gamma   90.00
#
_symmetry.space_group_name_H-M   'P 1'
#
loop_
_entity.id
_entity.type
_entity.pdbx_description
1 polymer ?
#
loop_
_entity_poly.entity_id
_entity_poly.type
_entity_poly.pdbx_seq_one_letter_code
_entity_poly.pdbx_strand_id
1 'polypeptide(L)'
;MQDTKRYYNKKDKILAFHAYQSFAEGEVTPELAHQIGVQLANEMWGDRFQVVVTTHLNTNHIHNHIVLNSVSFEDGLKYYDNHTNYAKMRHISDELCKEYGLSVIEEKETKKKMNYDNFYKKSLYTDNYSNNAKRDLDLAIRQAYSYDDFLYLMKKLDYEIIFRANKISIRKEPYKRNIRIERRYGENYSIENIKRRIIEEQAVRVPFIENVYNYRKVNYPFAKRHKRAKAKGFIALYYHYCYLLKVFPDNVPQQRLPPSIRADVSRMEQLSEEARFLATHKIKTFEELSNYQDDVNFKIKEILDQRERLWAKRKLSKDGNEMHEYAEQISSLNDKLVKLRKRVELCEDIKTRVPKIDNNLSELDTQEEMEKETKDRKKEKRKKGKE
;
A
#
# COMPACT_ATOMS: atom_id res chain seq x y z
N MET A 1 -35.52 7.44 19.96
CA MET A 1 -35.58 6.45 18.86
C MET A 1 -36.74 6.68 17.88
N GLN A 2 -37.91 7.15 18.32
CA GLN A 2 -39.05 7.39 17.43
C GLN A 2 -38.84 8.56 16.45
N ASP A 3 -38.02 9.56 16.80
CA ASP A 3 -37.82 10.74 15.96
C ASP A 3 -37.10 10.42 14.64
N THR A 4 -36.08 9.56 14.68
CA THR A 4 -35.42 9.06 13.46
C THR A 4 -36.39 8.34 12.54
N LYS A 5 -37.32 7.55 13.09
CA LYS A 5 -38.34 6.85 12.30
C LYS A 5 -39.39 7.79 11.73
N ARG A 6 -39.75 8.85 12.48
CA ARG A 6 -40.62 9.92 12.00
C ARG A 6 -39.96 10.67 10.84
N TYR A 7 -38.69 11.04 11.01
CA TYR A 7 -37.91 11.74 9.99
C TYR A 7 -37.84 10.97 8.66
N TYR A 8 -37.58 9.66 8.72
CA TYR A 8 -37.52 8.80 7.52
C TYR A 8 -38.87 8.17 7.11
N ASN A 9 -39.99 8.51 7.74
CA ASN A 9 -41.32 7.92 7.49
C ASN A 9 -41.35 6.37 7.54
N LYS A 10 -40.70 5.76 8.55
CA LYS A 10 -40.58 4.30 8.71
C LYS A 10 -41.13 3.81 10.05
N LYS A 11 -42.44 3.96 10.25
CA LYS A 11 -43.13 3.64 11.52
C LYS A 11 -43.71 2.22 11.60
N ASP A 12 -43.98 1.58 10.46
CA ASP A 12 -44.95 0.47 10.41
C ASP A 12 -44.33 -0.94 10.38
N LYS A 13 -43.00 -1.03 10.47
CA LYS A 13 -42.25 -2.31 10.45
C LYS A 13 -41.51 -2.53 11.76
N ILE A 14 -40.66 -3.57 11.82
CA ILE A 14 -39.82 -3.93 12.98
C ILE A 14 -39.35 -2.67 13.73
N LEU A 15 -39.68 -2.57 15.01
CA LEU A 15 -39.40 -1.38 15.81
C LEU A 15 -37.93 -1.29 16.21
N ALA A 16 -37.41 -2.38 16.76
CA ALA A 16 -36.04 -2.47 17.24
C ALA A 16 -35.52 -3.91 17.10
N PHE A 17 -34.21 -4.07 17.21
CA PHE A 17 -33.55 -5.35 17.41
C PHE A 17 -33.03 -5.42 18.84
N HIS A 18 -32.96 -6.64 19.37
CA HIS A 18 -32.57 -6.88 20.75
C HIS A 18 -31.40 -7.86 20.78
N ALA A 19 -30.26 -7.40 21.30
CA ALA A 19 -29.06 -8.20 21.51
C ALA A 19 -28.80 -8.41 23.00
N TYR A 20 -28.15 -9.51 23.33
CA TYR A 20 -27.82 -9.91 24.69
C TYR A 20 -26.31 -10.15 24.81
N GLN A 21 -25.75 -9.74 25.93
CA GLN A 21 -24.37 -10.03 26.31
C GLN A 21 -24.35 -10.45 27.78
N SER A 22 -23.90 -11.68 28.04
CA SER A 22 -23.89 -12.27 29.38
C SER A 22 -22.46 -12.55 29.83
N PHE A 23 -22.21 -12.43 31.14
CA PHE A 23 -20.90 -12.67 31.75
C PHE A 23 -20.95 -13.90 32.67
N ALA A 24 -19.79 -14.49 32.96
CA ALA A 24 -19.73 -15.60 33.91
C ALA A 24 -20.13 -15.14 35.33
N GLU A 25 -20.66 -16.06 36.13
CA GLU A 25 -21.08 -15.75 37.50
C GLU A 25 -19.88 -15.29 38.34
N GLY A 26 -20.04 -14.17 39.05
CA GLY A 26 -19.01 -13.59 39.92
C GLY A 26 -17.82 -12.94 39.21
N GLU A 27 -17.83 -12.87 37.87
CA GLU A 27 -16.67 -12.42 37.09
C GLU A 27 -16.61 -10.90 36.89
N VAL A 28 -17.75 -10.23 36.86
CA VAL A 28 -17.87 -8.79 36.55
C VAL A 28 -18.68 -8.06 37.62
N THR A 29 -18.40 -6.78 37.79
CA THR A 29 -19.31 -5.89 38.54
C THR A 29 -20.39 -5.31 37.62
N PRO A 30 -21.54 -4.86 38.15
CA PRO A 30 -22.58 -4.19 37.38
C PRO A 30 -22.07 -3.02 36.52
N GLU A 31 -21.19 -2.19 37.08
CA GLU A 31 -20.64 -1.00 36.44
C GLU A 31 -19.72 -1.40 35.29
N LEU A 32 -18.88 -2.41 35.51
CA LEU A 32 -17.97 -2.93 34.48
C LEU A 32 -18.76 -3.60 33.35
N ALA A 33 -19.78 -4.40 33.68
CA ALA A 33 -20.67 -5.00 32.71
C ALA A 33 -21.35 -3.92 31.85
N HIS A 34 -21.90 -2.88 32.48
CA HIS A 34 -22.53 -1.77 31.78
C HIS A 34 -21.54 -1.05 30.85
N GLN A 35 -20.34 -0.73 31.36
CA GLN A 35 -19.28 -0.10 30.58
C GLN A 35 -18.90 -0.93 29.35
N ILE A 36 -18.73 -2.24 29.49
CA ILE A 36 -18.45 -3.14 28.38
C ILE A 36 -19.61 -3.16 27.38
N GLY A 37 -20.85 -3.19 27.85
CA GLY A 37 -22.05 -3.15 27.00
C GLY A 37 -22.16 -1.86 26.18
N VAL A 38 -21.85 -0.72 26.78
CA VAL A 38 -21.79 0.58 26.10
C VAL A 38 -20.65 0.62 25.07
N GLN A 39 -19.49 0.04 25.36
CA GLN A 39 -18.38 -0.06 24.41
C GLN A 39 -18.74 -0.96 23.21
N LEU A 40 -19.35 -2.13 23.47
CA LEU A 40 -19.85 -3.02 22.43
C LEU A 40 -20.87 -2.31 21.53
N ALA A 41 -21.83 -1.60 22.14
CA ALA A 41 -22.85 -0.86 21.41
C ALA A 41 -22.25 0.20 20.48
N ASN A 42 -21.26 0.96 20.97
CA ASN A 42 -20.57 1.98 20.20
C ASN A 42 -19.76 1.38 19.06
N GLU A 43 -18.97 0.32 19.31
CA GLU A 43 -18.11 -0.31 18.30
C GLU A 43 -18.91 -1.01 17.19
N MET A 44 -20.08 -1.58 17.51
CA MET A 44 -20.88 -2.33 16.56
C MET A 44 -21.88 -1.45 15.78
N TRP A 45 -22.53 -0.48 16.44
CA TRP A 45 -23.67 0.25 15.86
C TRP A 45 -23.60 1.77 16.01
N GLY A 46 -22.72 2.30 16.87
CA GLY A 46 -22.74 3.71 17.30
C GLY A 46 -22.53 4.74 16.19
N ASP A 47 -21.98 4.34 15.05
CA ASP A 47 -21.76 5.20 13.88
C ASP A 47 -23.05 5.49 13.12
N ARG A 48 -24.03 4.57 13.18
CA ARG A 48 -25.18 4.55 12.25
C ARG A 48 -26.53 4.41 12.91
N PHE A 49 -26.58 3.83 14.11
CA PHE A 49 -27.84 3.52 14.78
C PHE A 49 -27.85 4.02 16.21
N GLN A 50 -29.05 4.39 16.67
CA GLN A 50 -29.30 4.68 18.07
C GLN A 50 -29.40 3.36 18.83
N VAL A 51 -28.78 3.31 20.01
CA VAL A 51 -28.74 2.12 20.86
C VAL A 51 -29.03 2.51 22.30
N VAL A 52 -29.78 1.66 23.00
CA VAL A 52 -29.99 1.74 24.45
C VAL A 52 -29.39 0.48 25.06
N VAL A 53 -28.59 0.65 26.11
CA VAL A 53 -27.98 -0.45 26.86
C VAL A 53 -28.54 -0.43 28.28
N THR A 54 -29.03 -1.58 28.74
CA THR A 54 -29.50 -1.77 30.12
C THR A 54 -28.84 -3.00 30.72
N THR A 55 -28.36 -2.88 31.96
CA THR A 55 -27.67 -3.98 32.66
C THR A 55 -28.61 -4.57 33.70
N HIS A 56 -28.78 -5.88 33.68
CA HIS A 56 -29.68 -6.62 34.54
C HIS A 56 -28.90 -7.40 35.58
N LEU A 57 -29.39 -7.32 36.82
CA LEU A 57 -28.78 -7.89 38.03
C LEU A 57 -29.72 -8.90 38.73
N ASN A 58 -30.83 -9.24 38.09
CA ASN A 58 -31.91 -10.05 38.65
C ASN A 58 -31.67 -11.56 38.54
N THR A 59 -30.49 -11.99 38.07
CA THR A 59 -30.10 -13.39 37.91
C THR A 59 -28.67 -13.59 38.38
N ASN A 60 -28.26 -14.85 38.59
CA ASN A 60 -26.89 -15.20 38.99
C ASN A 60 -25.82 -14.67 38.00
N HIS A 61 -26.18 -14.53 36.72
CA HIS A 61 -25.33 -13.94 35.70
C HIS A 61 -25.73 -12.50 35.42
N ILE A 62 -24.79 -11.57 35.60
CA ILE A 62 -24.96 -10.19 35.13
C ILE A 62 -24.98 -10.22 33.60
N HIS A 63 -25.91 -9.47 33.00
CA HIS A 63 -26.06 -9.42 31.55
C HIS A 63 -26.57 -8.06 31.08
N ASN A 64 -26.17 -7.68 29.87
CA ASN A 64 -26.64 -6.50 29.18
C ASN A 64 -27.71 -6.86 28.17
N HIS A 65 -28.78 -6.09 28.18
CA HIS A 65 -29.76 -5.99 27.12
C HIS A 65 -29.45 -4.76 26.27
N ILE A 66 -29.31 -4.97 24.96
CA ILE A 66 -28.94 -3.93 24.02
C ILE A 66 -30.06 -3.79 22.98
N VAL A 67 -30.77 -2.68 23.02
CA VAL A 67 -31.89 -2.37 22.12
C VAL A 67 -31.41 -1.41 21.04
N LEU A 68 -31.40 -1.91 19.81
CA LEU A 68 -30.96 -1.20 18.61
C LEU A 68 -32.16 -0.65 17.84
N ASN A 69 -32.13 0.62 17.45
CA ASN A 69 -33.13 1.17 16.54
C ASN A 69 -33.03 0.47 15.18
N SER A 70 -34.16 0.00 14.65
CA SER A 70 -34.14 -0.72 13.37
C SER A 70 -33.83 0.15 12.16
N VAL A 71 -33.92 1.48 12.31
CA VAL A 71 -33.66 2.48 11.27
C VAL A 71 -32.44 3.31 11.65
N SER A 72 -31.51 3.43 10.71
CA SER A 72 -30.28 4.22 10.85
C SER A 72 -30.60 5.72 10.88
N PHE A 73 -29.88 6.47 11.72
CA PHE A 73 -30.01 7.92 11.79
C PHE A 73 -29.18 8.65 10.74
N GLU A 74 -28.23 7.96 10.09
CA GLU A 74 -27.36 8.53 9.07
C GLU A 74 -27.98 8.45 7.68
N ASP A 75 -28.49 7.28 7.31
CA ASP A 75 -28.94 6.96 5.94
C ASP A 75 -30.40 6.47 5.86
N GLY A 76 -31.08 6.34 7.01
CA GLY A 76 -32.45 5.85 7.08
C GLY A 76 -32.60 4.38 6.67
N LEU A 77 -31.52 3.63 6.41
CA LEU A 77 -31.60 2.23 6.03
C LEU A 77 -31.91 1.34 7.23
N LYS A 78 -32.50 0.16 6.94
CA LYS A 78 -32.85 -0.80 7.99
C LYS A 78 -31.61 -1.59 8.41
N TYR A 79 -31.44 -1.83 9.70
CA TYR A 79 -30.44 -2.78 10.18
C TYR A 79 -30.72 -4.18 9.62
N TYR A 80 -29.67 -4.79 9.06
CA TYR A 80 -29.76 -6.11 8.45
C TYR A 80 -29.19 -7.14 9.41
N ASP A 81 -30.07 -7.81 10.16
CA ASP A 81 -29.68 -8.89 11.07
C ASP A 81 -29.34 -10.15 10.27
N ASN A 82 -28.09 -10.59 10.35
CA ASN A 82 -27.57 -11.75 9.63
C ASN A 82 -26.41 -12.41 10.38
N HIS A 83 -26.04 -13.62 9.98
CA HIS A 83 -24.95 -14.37 10.62
C HIS A 83 -23.60 -13.64 10.61
N THR A 84 -23.35 -12.78 9.62
CA THR A 84 -22.10 -12.00 9.54
C THR A 84 -22.05 -10.91 10.62
N ASN A 85 -23.15 -10.20 10.83
CA ASN A 85 -23.26 -9.19 11.87
C ASN A 85 -23.28 -9.82 13.27
N TYR A 86 -23.92 -10.98 13.42
CA TYR A 86 -23.85 -11.72 14.68
C TYR A 86 -22.42 -12.21 14.97
N ALA A 87 -21.69 -12.72 13.97
CA ALA A 87 -20.28 -13.09 14.11
C ALA A 87 -19.40 -11.91 14.54
N LYS A 88 -19.63 -10.72 13.95
CA LYS A 88 -18.94 -9.49 14.36
C LYS A 88 -19.23 -9.12 15.81
N MET A 89 -20.50 -9.14 16.22
CA MET A 89 -20.89 -8.84 17.59
C MET A 89 -20.21 -9.77 18.59
N ARG A 90 -20.19 -11.08 18.31
CA ARG A 90 -19.46 -12.07 19.13
C ARG A 90 -17.98 -11.72 19.24
N HIS A 91 -17.32 -11.51 18.10
CA HIS A 91 -15.89 -11.18 18.08
C HIS A 91 -15.57 -9.89 18.86
N ILE A 92 -16.37 -8.82 18.67
CA ILE A 92 -16.16 -7.55 19.38
C ILE A 92 -16.39 -7.74 20.89
N SER A 93 -17.42 -8.47 21.29
CA SER A 93 -17.68 -8.79 22.69
C SER A 93 -16.51 -9.56 23.31
N ASP A 94 -16.03 -10.60 22.63
CA ASP A 94 -14.90 -11.42 23.08
C ASP A 94 -13.61 -10.60 23.17
N GLU A 95 -13.40 -9.66 22.24
CA GLU A 95 -12.26 -8.75 22.29
C GLU A 95 -12.31 -7.83 23.51
N LEU A 96 -13.47 -7.24 23.78
CA LEU A 96 -13.68 -6.38 24.94
C LEU A 96 -13.49 -7.17 26.24
N CYS A 97 -14.09 -8.36 26.36
CA CYS A 97 -13.90 -9.21 27.54
C CYS A 97 -12.42 -9.49 27.81
N LYS A 98 -11.64 -9.85 26.78
CA LYS A 98 -10.19 -10.09 26.93
C LYS A 98 -9.41 -8.83 27.34
N GLU A 99 -9.83 -7.62 26.94
CA GLU A 99 -9.18 -6.38 27.38
C GLU A 99 -9.33 -6.16 28.89
N TYR A 100 -10.47 -6.54 29.45
CA TYR A 100 -10.75 -6.42 30.88
C TYR A 100 -10.33 -7.67 31.68
N GLY A 101 -9.62 -8.62 31.05
CA GLY A 101 -9.15 -9.84 31.70
C GLY A 101 -10.26 -10.86 32.00
N LEU A 102 -11.41 -10.75 31.33
CA LEU A 102 -12.55 -11.64 31.50
C LEU A 102 -12.41 -12.88 30.59
N SER A 103 -13.07 -13.96 31.01
CA SER A 103 -13.20 -15.20 30.27
C SER A 103 -13.99 -14.99 28.98
N VAL A 104 -13.66 -15.83 28.00
CA VAL A 104 -14.29 -15.84 26.69
C VAL A 104 -14.67 -17.25 26.32
N ILE A 105 -15.79 -17.37 25.63
CA ILE A 105 -16.33 -18.65 25.21
C ILE A 105 -15.47 -19.21 24.06
N GLU A 106 -14.97 -20.43 24.23
CA GLU A 106 -14.32 -21.15 23.13
C GLU A 106 -15.33 -21.46 22.02
N GLU A 107 -14.91 -21.37 20.76
CA GLU A 107 -15.78 -21.65 19.62
C GLU A 107 -16.20 -23.12 19.63
N LYS A 108 -17.47 -23.38 19.95
CA LYS A 108 -18.06 -24.73 19.91
C LYS A 108 -18.74 -24.95 18.57
N GLU A 109 -18.69 -26.19 18.08
CA GLU A 109 -19.50 -26.59 16.94
C GLU A 109 -20.98 -26.38 17.27
N THR A 110 -21.62 -25.48 16.54
CA THR A 110 -23.05 -25.24 16.72
C THR A 110 -23.86 -26.46 16.24
N LYS A 111 -25.08 -26.63 16.75
CA LYS A 111 -25.99 -27.74 16.38
C LYS A 111 -26.22 -27.91 14.86
N LYS A 112 -25.87 -26.91 14.04
CA LYS A 112 -25.97 -26.91 12.57
C LYS A 112 -24.61 -26.92 11.84
N LYS A 113 -23.50 -27.25 12.52
CA LYS A 113 -22.12 -27.15 11.99
C LYS A 113 -21.76 -25.76 11.44
N MET A 114 -22.44 -24.71 11.90
CA MET A 114 -22.12 -23.34 11.50
C MET A 114 -20.91 -22.87 12.30
N ASN A 115 -19.88 -22.41 11.60
CA ASN A 115 -18.67 -21.85 12.18
C ASN A 115 -18.70 -20.32 12.01
N TYR A 116 -18.86 -19.59 13.13
CA TYR A 116 -18.98 -18.13 13.09
C TYR A 116 -17.65 -17.42 12.78
N ASP A 117 -16.52 -18.08 13.00
CA ASP A 117 -15.20 -17.56 12.62
C ASP A 117 -15.08 -17.38 11.11
N ASN A 118 -15.65 -18.30 10.31
CA ASN A 118 -15.69 -18.16 8.85
C ASN A 118 -16.52 -16.95 8.41
N PHE A 119 -17.65 -16.69 9.06
CA PHE A 119 -18.47 -15.51 8.78
C PHE A 119 -17.75 -14.22 9.16
N TYR A 120 -17.05 -14.20 10.29
CA TYR A 120 -16.24 -13.07 10.70
C TYR A 120 -15.10 -12.80 9.71
N LYS A 121 -14.31 -13.82 9.35
CA LYS A 121 -13.24 -13.74 8.34
C LYS A 121 -13.74 -13.19 7.01
N LYS A 122 -14.88 -13.68 6.52
CA LYS A 122 -15.50 -13.16 5.29
C LYS A 122 -15.85 -11.67 5.39
N SER A 123 -16.26 -11.23 6.57
CA SER A 123 -16.62 -9.83 6.82
C SER A 123 -15.44 -8.87 6.80
N LEU A 124 -14.22 -9.35 7.06
CA LEU A 124 -13.00 -8.54 7.03
C LEU A 124 -12.64 -8.08 5.61
N TYR A 125 -12.95 -8.89 4.60
CA TYR A 125 -12.67 -8.54 3.19
C TYR A 125 -13.44 -7.31 2.71
N THR A 126 -14.62 -7.06 3.26
CA THR A 126 -15.48 -5.93 2.87
C THR A 126 -15.32 -4.72 3.79
N ASP A 127 -14.44 -4.78 4.80
CA ASP A 127 -14.23 -3.72 5.76
C ASP A 127 -13.23 -2.68 5.23
N ASN A 128 -13.73 -1.72 4.45
CA ASN A 128 -12.91 -0.65 3.87
C ASN A 128 -12.18 0.18 4.94
N TYR A 129 -12.83 0.46 6.08
CA TYR A 129 -12.21 1.23 7.16
C TYR A 129 -10.99 0.50 7.72
N SER A 130 -11.12 -0.80 7.99
CA SER A 130 -9.99 -1.67 8.35
C SER A 130 -8.86 -1.67 7.35
N ASN A 131 -9.22 -1.87 6.08
CA ASN A 131 -8.26 -2.10 5.02
C ASN A 131 -7.49 -0.82 4.70
N ASN A 132 -8.16 0.33 4.77
CA ASN A 132 -7.52 1.63 4.69
C ASN A 132 -6.61 1.85 5.91
N ALA A 133 -7.10 1.62 7.12
CA ALA A 133 -6.29 1.77 8.33
C ALA A 133 -5.03 0.89 8.32
N LYS A 134 -5.08 -0.34 7.78
CA LYS A 134 -3.90 -1.19 7.61
C LYS A 134 -2.87 -0.55 6.67
N ARG A 135 -3.33 -0.02 5.54
CA ARG A 135 -2.46 0.62 4.54
C ARG A 135 -1.80 1.87 5.10
N ASP A 136 -2.57 2.66 5.84
CA ASP A 136 -2.13 3.90 6.49
C ASP A 136 -1.10 3.57 7.58
N LEU A 137 -1.34 2.51 8.35
CA LEU A 137 -0.44 1.98 9.36
C LEU A 137 0.90 1.51 8.76
N ASP A 138 0.86 0.67 7.71
CA ASP A 138 2.07 0.23 7.01
C ASP A 138 2.86 1.40 6.41
N LEU A 139 2.14 2.43 5.94
CA LEU A 139 2.77 3.61 5.38
C LEU A 139 3.46 4.46 6.46
N ALA A 140 2.83 4.65 7.61
CA ALA A 140 3.43 5.33 8.75
C ALA A 140 4.69 4.59 9.25
N ILE A 141 4.64 3.25 9.34
CA ILE A 141 5.79 2.42 9.73
C ILE A 141 6.97 2.64 8.78
N ARG A 142 6.74 2.63 7.46
CA ARG A 142 7.79 2.84 6.44
C ARG A 142 8.40 4.23 6.46
N GLN A 143 7.64 5.24 6.89
CA GLN A 143 8.10 6.61 6.89
C GLN A 143 8.81 7.00 8.17
N ALA A 144 8.47 6.36 9.28
CA ALA A 144 9.00 6.70 10.59
C ALA A 144 10.53 6.49 10.69
N TYR A 145 11.17 7.33 11.49
CA TYR A 145 12.57 7.16 11.94
C TYR A 145 12.66 6.55 13.34
N SER A 146 11.61 6.71 14.14
CA SER A 146 11.51 6.20 15.51
C SER A 146 10.07 5.84 15.83
N TYR A 147 9.86 5.18 16.97
CA TYR A 147 8.51 4.88 17.43
C TYR A 147 7.68 6.15 17.72
N ASP A 148 8.31 7.18 18.27
CA ASP A 148 7.63 8.46 18.53
C ASP A 148 7.25 9.17 17.22
N ASP A 149 8.11 9.07 16.21
CA ASP A 149 7.82 9.58 14.86
C ASP A 149 6.66 8.82 14.22
N PHE A 150 6.58 7.49 14.39
CA PHE A 150 5.42 6.70 13.98
C PHE A 150 4.11 7.19 14.64
N LEU A 151 4.12 7.46 15.96
CA LEU A 151 2.94 7.97 16.65
C LEU A 151 2.55 9.38 16.14
N TYR A 152 3.54 10.22 15.84
CA TYR A 152 3.32 11.52 15.24
C TYR A 152 2.70 11.42 13.84
N LEU A 153 3.22 10.54 12.99
CA LEU A 153 2.72 10.29 11.63
C LEU A 153 1.28 9.76 11.65
N MET A 154 0.96 8.84 12.56
CA MET A 154 -0.40 8.34 12.71
C MET A 154 -1.38 9.45 13.11
N LYS A 155 -0.98 10.35 14.02
CA LYS A 155 -1.78 11.55 14.35
C LYS A 155 -1.95 12.48 13.15
N LYS A 156 -0.92 12.65 12.32
CA LYS A 156 -0.99 13.43 11.08
C LYS A 156 -1.89 12.81 10.01
N LEU A 157 -2.12 11.51 10.07
CA LEU A 157 -3.11 10.79 9.25
C LEU A 157 -4.53 10.83 9.84
N ASP A 158 -4.77 11.67 10.84
CA ASP A 158 -6.04 11.84 11.56
C ASP A 158 -6.48 10.58 12.33
N TYR A 159 -5.52 9.79 12.82
CA TYR A 159 -5.80 8.68 13.74
C TYR A 159 -5.58 9.07 15.20
N GLU A 160 -6.57 8.76 16.02
CA GLU A 160 -6.46 8.71 17.47
C GLU A 160 -5.84 7.39 17.90
N ILE A 161 -4.86 7.44 18.81
CA ILE A 161 -4.13 6.28 19.30
C ILE A 161 -4.49 6.08 20.77
N ILE A 162 -5.00 4.89 21.09
CA ILE A 162 -5.45 4.51 22.43
C ILE A 162 -4.56 3.38 22.93
N PHE A 163 -3.98 3.55 24.11
CA PHE A 163 -3.16 2.53 24.78
C PHE A 163 -3.96 1.88 25.90
N ARG A 164 -4.07 0.55 25.87
CA ARG A 164 -4.70 -0.25 26.93
C ARG A 164 -3.93 -1.55 27.12
N ALA A 165 -3.59 -1.90 28.36
CA ALA A 165 -2.92 -3.15 28.71
C ALA A 165 -1.71 -3.49 27.81
N ASN A 166 -0.81 -2.52 27.55
CA ASN A 166 0.34 -2.64 26.64
C ASN A 166 0.00 -3.01 25.19
N LYS A 167 -1.23 -2.76 24.74
CA LYS A 167 -1.68 -2.93 23.36
C LYS A 167 -2.13 -1.59 22.78
N ILE A 168 -2.00 -1.48 21.46
CA ILE A 168 -2.39 -0.28 20.70
C ILE A 168 -3.72 -0.53 19.99
N SER A 169 -4.61 0.44 20.13
CA SER A 169 -5.79 0.57 19.28
C SER A 169 -5.75 1.89 18.54
N ILE A 170 -6.23 1.90 17.29
CA ILE A 170 -6.35 3.11 16.47
C ILE A 170 -7.81 3.39 16.15
N ARG A 171 -8.18 4.67 16.07
CA ARG A 171 -9.51 5.12 15.70
C ARG A 171 -9.41 6.34 14.79
N LYS A 172 -10.33 6.51 13.84
CA LYS A 172 -10.39 7.67 12.95
C LYS A 172 -11.82 8.15 12.77
N GLU A 173 -12.03 9.44 12.94
CA GLU A 173 -13.32 10.11 12.70
C GLU A 173 -13.77 9.88 11.23
N PRO A 174 -15.05 9.58 10.96
CA PRO A 174 -16.22 9.60 11.85
C PRO A 174 -16.51 8.28 12.59
N TYR A 175 -15.61 7.29 12.52
CA TYR A 175 -15.85 5.97 13.09
C TYR A 175 -15.57 5.94 14.59
N LYS A 176 -16.54 5.48 15.37
CA LYS A 176 -16.41 5.24 16.81
C LYS A 176 -15.71 3.92 17.12
N ARG A 177 -15.66 3.01 16.15
CA ARG A 177 -15.06 1.68 16.30
C ARG A 177 -13.54 1.74 16.38
N ASN A 178 -13.00 1.13 17.43
CA ASN A 178 -11.57 0.95 17.63
C ASN A 178 -11.03 -0.22 16.79
N ILE A 179 -9.80 -0.07 16.29
CA ILE A 179 -9.07 -1.09 15.56
C ILE A 179 -7.88 -1.54 16.42
N ARG A 180 -7.97 -2.77 16.96
CA ARG A 180 -6.90 -3.43 17.71
C ARG A 180 -5.84 -3.96 16.74
N ILE A 181 -4.76 -3.21 16.53
CA ILE A 181 -3.87 -3.45 15.38
C ILE A 181 -3.17 -4.81 15.41
N GLU A 182 -2.68 -5.25 16.58
CA GLU A 182 -1.97 -6.51 16.73
C GLU A 182 -2.89 -7.72 16.51
N ARG A 183 -4.07 -7.73 17.13
CA ARG A 183 -5.03 -8.83 16.97
C ARG A 183 -5.60 -8.89 15.56
N ARG A 184 -5.83 -7.72 14.95
CA ARG A 184 -6.48 -7.61 13.66
C ARG A 184 -5.55 -7.90 12.48
N TYR A 185 -4.32 -7.38 12.54
CA TYR A 185 -3.39 -7.46 11.43
C TYR A 185 -2.25 -8.46 11.67
N GLY A 186 -2.16 -9.02 12.88
CA GLY A 186 -1.19 -10.02 13.29
C GLY A 186 -0.06 -9.47 14.16
N GLU A 187 0.79 -10.37 14.66
CA GLU A 187 1.87 -10.05 15.59
C GLU A 187 2.90 -9.05 15.03
N ASN A 188 3.02 -8.93 13.71
CA ASN A 188 3.86 -7.91 13.06
C ASN A 188 3.49 -6.46 13.39
N TYR A 189 2.35 -6.25 14.05
CA TYR A 189 1.86 -4.95 14.52
C TYR A 189 1.84 -4.85 16.05
N SER A 190 2.54 -5.75 16.77
CA SER A 190 2.87 -5.53 18.17
C SER A 190 3.80 -4.32 18.34
N ILE A 191 3.86 -3.76 19.53
CA ILE A 191 4.69 -2.58 19.81
C ILE A 191 6.17 -2.86 19.50
N GLU A 192 6.66 -4.03 19.92
CA GLU A 192 8.03 -4.47 19.71
C GLU A 192 8.34 -4.70 18.22
N ASN A 193 7.41 -5.33 17.49
CA ASN A 193 7.61 -5.61 16.07
C ASN A 193 7.47 -4.36 15.20
N ILE A 194 6.62 -3.39 15.58
CA ILE A 194 6.57 -2.08 14.92
C ILE A 194 7.93 -1.38 15.08
N LYS A 195 8.48 -1.34 16.31
CA LYS A 195 9.82 -0.76 16.55
C LYS A 195 10.89 -1.43 15.68
N ARG A 196 10.83 -2.75 15.55
CA ARG A 196 11.75 -3.52 14.69
C ARG A 196 11.58 -3.17 13.21
N ARG A 197 10.35 -3.16 12.71
CA ARG A 197 10.03 -2.84 11.30
C ARG A 197 10.48 -1.45 10.90
N ILE A 198 10.39 -0.47 11.80
CA ILE A 198 10.87 0.91 11.54
C ILE A 198 12.38 0.94 11.27
N ILE A 199 13.15 0.06 11.94
CA ILE A 199 14.60 -0.02 11.78
C ILE A 199 14.98 -0.81 10.51
N GLU A 200 14.24 -1.89 10.21
CA GLU A 200 14.56 -2.83 9.11
C GLU A 200 14.02 -2.39 7.74
N GLU A 201 12.82 -1.79 7.66
CA GLU A 201 12.19 -1.43 6.38
C GLU A 201 12.82 -0.15 5.77
N GLN A 202 13.80 -0.32 4.87
CA GLN A 202 14.34 0.79 4.08
C GLN A 202 13.45 1.08 2.86
N ALA A 203 12.45 1.95 3.04
CA ALA A 203 11.59 2.44 1.96
C ALA A 203 11.92 3.89 1.56
N VAL A 204 11.65 4.25 0.30
CA VAL A 204 11.73 5.64 -0.16
C VAL A 204 10.67 6.45 0.59
N ARG A 205 11.13 7.31 1.50
CA ARG A 205 10.26 8.15 2.33
C ARG A 205 9.64 9.26 1.50
N VAL A 206 8.33 9.43 1.62
CA VAL A 206 7.62 10.54 0.99
C VAL A 206 7.86 11.79 1.84
N PRO A 207 8.17 12.95 1.25
CA PRO A 207 8.49 14.16 2.02
C PRO A 207 7.33 14.69 2.87
N PHE A 208 6.07 14.45 2.49
CA PHE A 208 4.87 14.87 3.23
C PHE A 208 3.83 13.75 3.25
N ILE A 209 3.51 13.25 4.45
CA ILE A 209 2.59 12.11 4.61
C ILE A 209 1.14 12.53 4.35
N GLU A 210 0.79 13.78 4.66
CA GLU A 210 -0.52 14.38 4.44
C GLU A 210 -0.88 14.43 2.94
N ASN A 211 0.15 14.49 2.07
CA ASN A 211 -0.02 14.56 0.62
C ASN A 211 -0.10 13.20 -0.07
N VAL A 212 0.09 12.09 0.65
CA VAL A 212 0.00 10.73 0.09
C VAL A 212 -1.34 10.49 -0.60
N TYR A 213 -2.44 11.01 -0.04
CA TYR A 213 -3.78 10.90 -0.65
C TYR A 213 -4.08 12.03 -1.64
N ASN A 214 -3.36 13.15 -1.58
CA ASN A 214 -3.49 14.24 -2.56
C ASN A 214 -2.96 13.82 -3.94
N TYR A 215 -1.93 12.97 -4.01
CA TYR A 215 -1.48 12.37 -5.27
C TYR A 215 -2.50 11.42 -5.93
N ARG A 216 -3.58 11.03 -5.24
CA ARG A 216 -4.68 10.26 -5.83
C ARG A 216 -5.87 11.11 -6.29
N LYS A 217 -5.87 12.41 -6.01
CA LYS A 217 -6.70 13.38 -6.73
C LYS A 217 -6.01 13.86 -8.01
N VAL A 218 -5.23 13.00 -8.67
CA VAL A 218 -5.25 13.07 -10.12
C VAL A 218 -6.69 12.78 -10.48
N ASN A 219 -7.44 13.83 -10.83
CA ASN A 219 -8.58 13.71 -11.70
C ASN A 219 -8.04 13.04 -12.96
N TYR A 220 -7.87 11.71 -12.94
CA TYR A 220 -8.21 10.96 -14.10
C TYR A 220 -9.67 11.34 -14.26
N PRO A 221 -10.06 12.11 -15.30
CA PRO A 221 -11.45 12.07 -15.69
C PRO A 221 -11.73 10.58 -15.72
N PHE A 222 -12.69 10.14 -14.90
CA PHE A 222 -13.24 8.82 -15.03
C PHE A 222 -13.81 8.80 -16.43
N ALA A 223 -12.95 8.52 -17.42
CA ALA A 223 -13.33 8.04 -18.69
C ALA A 223 -14.00 6.75 -18.28
N LYS A 224 -15.33 6.84 -18.10
CA LYS A 224 -16.23 5.71 -18.27
C LYS A 224 -15.55 4.92 -19.37
N ARG A 225 -15.06 3.72 -19.06
CA ARG A 225 -14.71 2.77 -20.11
C ARG A 225 -16.00 2.62 -20.88
N HIS A 226 -16.20 3.45 -21.89
CA HIS A 226 -17.28 3.33 -22.82
C HIS A 226 -17.05 1.93 -23.35
N LYS A 227 -17.93 0.99 -22.99
CA LYS A 227 -18.01 -0.28 -23.69
C LYS A 227 -18.01 0.11 -25.16
N ARG A 228 -16.92 -0.21 -25.88
CA ARG A 228 -16.60 0.36 -27.20
C ARG A 228 -17.87 0.42 -28.03
N ALA A 229 -18.45 1.60 -28.18
CA ALA A 229 -19.62 1.77 -29.01
C ALA A 229 -19.15 1.46 -30.44
N LYS A 230 -19.64 0.37 -31.03
CA LYS A 230 -19.31 0.03 -32.42
C LYS A 230 -19.75 1.21 -33.29
N ALA A 231 -18.83 1.77 -34.07
CA ALA A 231 -19.18 2.80 -35.05
C ALA A 231 -20.26 2.25 -36.00
N LYS A 232 -21.29 3.05 -36.29
CA LYS A 232 -22.37 2.71 -37.22
C LYS A 232 -22.55 3.85 -38.23
N GLY A 233 -23.04 3.53 -39.43
CA GLY A 233 -23.30 4.51 -40.49
C GLY A 233 -22.03 5.11 -41.10
N PHE A 234 -22.13 6.35 -41.57
CA PHE A 234 -21.05 7.05 -42.29
C PHE A 234 -19.72 7.12 -41.53
N ILE A 235 -19.76 7.16 -40.19
CA ILE A 235 -18.54 7.15 -39.35
C ILE A 235 -17.77 5.82 -39.50
N ALA A 236 -18.47 4.69 -39.62
CA ALA A 236 -17.83 3.40 -39.86
C ALA A 236 -17.21 3.32 -41.25
N LEU A 237 -17.87 3.92 -42.25
CA LEU A 237 -17.35 4.03 -43.62
C LEU A 237 -16.07 4.87 -43.65
N TYR A 238 -16.05 6.00 -42.93
CA TYR A 238 -14.89 6.88 -42.83
C TYR A 238 -13.72 6.22 -42.11
N TYR A 239 -13.98 5.47 -41.04
CA TYR A 239 -12.95 4.66 -40.38
C TYR A 239 -12.41 3.52 -41.24
N HIS A 240 -13.26 2.86 -42.03
CA HIS A 240 -12.80 1.87 -43.00
C HIS A 240 -11.89 2.51 -44.07
N TYR A 241 -12.26 3.72 -44.53
CA TYR A 241 -11.47 4.48 -45.49
C TYR A 241 -10.11 4.89 -44.92
N CYS A 242 -10.06 5.41 -43.68
CA CYS A 242 -8.81 5.72 -42.99
C CYS A 242 -7.93 4.47 -42.71
N TYR A 243 -8.55 3.28 -42.56
CA TYR A 243 -7.83 2.00 -42.45
C TYR A 243 -7.20 1.58 -43.79
N LEU A 244 -7.93 1.71 -44.90
CA LEU A 244 -7.41 1.47 -46.25
C LEU A 244 -6.27 2.42 -46.62
N LEU A 245 -6.36 3.68 -46.16
CA LEU A 245 -5.32 4.70 -46.34
C LEU A 245 -4.12 4.54 -45.39
N LYS A 246 -4.10 3.53 -44.50
CA LYS A 246 -3.06 3.28 -43.50
C LYS A 246 -2.72 4.49 -42.61
N VAL A 247 -3.72 5.33 -42.31
CA VAL A 247 -3.55 6.55 -41.50
C VAL A 247 -3.64 6.25 -39.99
N PHE A 248 -4.17 5.08 -39.60
CA PHE A 248 -4.18 4.64 -38.20
C PHE A 248 -2.86 3.95 -37.81
N PRO A 249 -2.36 4.16 -36.59
CA PRO A 249 -1.15 3.47 -36.11
C PRO A 249 -1.39 1.96 -35.97
N ASP A 250 -0.45 1.14 -36.42
CA ASP A 250 -0.40 -0.34 -36.33
C ASP A 250 -0.25 -0.86 -34.89
N ASN A 251 -0.81 -0.17 -33.89
CA ASN A 251 -0.69 -0.58 -32.49
C ASN A 251 -1.69 -1.70 -32.15
N VAL A 252 -1.35 -2.90 -32.61
CA VAL A 252 -1.81 -4.18 -32.09
C VAL A 252 -1.49 -4.23 -30.58
N PRO A 253 -2.37 -4.75 -29.70
CA PRO A 253 -2.04 -4.92 -28.28
C PRO A 253 -0.73 -5.70 -28.16
N GLN A 254 0.32 -5.09 -27.58
CA GLN A 254 1.62 -5.73 -27.43
C GLN A 254 1.44 -7.09 -26.76
N GLN A 255 1.73 -8.15 -27.51
CA GLN A 255 1.91 -9.48 -26.97
C GLN A 255 2.97 -9.35 -25.87
N ARG A 256 2.67 -9.78 -24.62
CA ARG A 256 3.66 -9.73 -23.54
C ARG A 256 4.85 -10.59 -23.96
N LEU A 257 5.96 -9.94 -24.31
CA LEU A 257 7.17 -10.63 -24.74
C LEU A 257 7.67 -11.56 -23.62
N PRO A 258 8.14 -12.78 -23.96
CA PRO A 258 8.78 -13.68 -23.00
C PRO A 258 9.87 -12.98 -22.17
N PRO A 259 10.10 -13.39 -20.92
CA PRO A 259 11.12 -12.78 -20.05
C PRO A 259 12.51 -12.70 -20.69
N SER A 260 12.93 -13.70 -21.47
CA SER A 260 14.20 -13.71 -22.20
C SER A 260 14.31 -12.54 -23.18
N ILE A 261 13.30 -12.38 -24.06
CA ILE A 261 13.28 -11.32 -25.07
C ILE A 261 13.27 -9.93 -24.41
N ARG A 262 12.55 -9.76 -23.29
CA ARG A 262 12.57 -8.49 -22.55
C ARG A 262 13.93 -8.20 -21.92
N ALA A 263 14.62 -9.22 -21.42
CA ALA A 263 15.98 -9.07 -20.92
C ALA A 263 16.95 -8.70 -22.05
N ASP A 264 16.80 -9.29 -23.24
CA ASP A 264 17.62 -8.96 -24.41
C ASP A 264 17.37 -7.53 -24.90
N VAL A 265 16.11 -7.09 -24.97
CA VAL A 265 15.75 -5.70 -25.32
C VAL A 265 16.30 -4.73 -24.27
N SER A 266 16.17 -5.04 -22.98
CA SER A 266 16.74 -4.22 -21.91
C SER A 266 18.26 -4.09 -22.03
N ARG A 267 18.95 -5.20 -22.34
CA ARG A 267 20.41 -5.21 -22.55
C ARG A 267 20.80 -4.37 -23.76
N MET A 268 20.06 -4.49 -24.86
CA MET A 268 20.28 -3.69 -26.07
C MET A 268 20.08 -2.18 -25.80
N GLU A 269 19.03 -1.82 -25.06
CA GLU A 269 18.75 -0.42 -24.70
C GLU A 269 19.87 0.14 -23.82
N GLN A 270 20.33 -0.63 -22.81
CA GLN A 270 21.47 -0.25 -21.95
C GLN A 270 22.74 0.02 -22.78
N LEU A 271 23.12 -0.91 -23.67
CA LEU A 271 24.28 -0.73 -24.55
C LEU A 271 24.12 0.50 -25.47
N SER A 272 22.91 0.74 -25.96
CA SER A 272 22.61 1.90 -26.79
C SER A 272 22.71 3.22 -26.00
N GLU A 273 22.24 3.24 -24.76
CA GLU A 273 22.36 4.40 -23.87
C GLU A 273 23.82 4.69 -23.52
N GLU A 274 24.62 3.66 -23.19
CA GLU A 274 26.06 3.79 -22.91
C GLU A 274 26.83 4.32 -24.13
N ALA A 275 26.59 3.76 -25.31
CA ALA A 275 27.24 4.21 -26.54
C ALA A 275 26.89 5.67 -26.89
N ARG A 276 25.60 6.05 -26.77
CA ARG A 276 25.16 7.44 -26.96
C ARG A 276 25.80 8.36 -25.93
N PHE A 277 25.90 7.92 -24.67
CA PHE A 277 26.52 8.69 -23.58
C PHE A 277 28.00 8.96 -23.86
N LEU A 278 28.78 7.93 -24.21
CA LEU A 278 30.19 8.06 -24.58
C LEU A 278 30.38 8.99 -25.79
N ALA A 279 29.55 8.83 -26.83
CA ALA A 279 29.62 9.68 -28.03
C ALA A 279 29.26 11.14 -27.74
N THR A 280 28.22 11.39 -26.94
CA THR A 280 27.74 12.75 -26.60
C THR A 280 28.79 13.51 -25.79
N HIS A 281 29.44 12.83 -24.84
CA HIS A 281 30.46 13.41 -23.98
C HIS A 281 31.89 13.27 -24.51
N LYS A 282 32.06 12.64 -25.68
CA LYS A 282 33.35 12.40 -26.35
C LYS A 282 34.39 11.70 -25.46
N ILE A 283 33.91 10.82 -24.59
CA ILE A 283 34.76 10.05 -23.66
C ILE A 283 35.37 8.88 -24.41
N LYS A 284 36.70 8.79 -24.43
CA LYS A 284 37.46 7.75 -25.13
C LYS A 284 38.33 6.91 -24.20
N THR A 285 38.75 7.47 -23.06
CA THR A 285 39.63 6.78 -22.11
C THR A 285 38.95 6.54 -20.76
N PHE A 286 39.49 5.59 -20.00
CA PHE A 286 39.00 5.31 -18.65
C PHE A 286 39.25 6.48 -17.69
N GLU A 287 40.36 7.22 -17.89
CA GLU A 287 40.68 8.42 -17.13
C GLU A 287 39.66 9.54 -17.37
N GLU A 288 39.29 9.79 -18.63
CA GLU A 288 38.24 10.77 -18.98
C GLU A 288 36.88 10.39 -18.38
N LEU A 289 36.55 9.09 -18.36
CA LEU A 289 35.33 8.58 -17.74
C LEU A 289 35.33 8.81 -16.22
N SER A 290 36.48 8.59 -15.55
CA SER A 290 36.59 8.82 -14.11
C SER A 290 36.51 10.30 -13.76
N ASN A 291 37.20 11.16 -14.52
CA ASN A 291 37.13 12.61 -14.33
C ASN A 291 35.69 13.14 -14.50
N TYR A 292 34.97 12.66 -15.51
CA TYR A 292 33.56 13.00 -15.70
C TYR A 292 32.69 12.55 -14.51
N GLN A 293 32.95 11.35 -13.99
CA GLN A 293 32.23 10.83 -12.84
C GLN A 293 32.46 11.69 -11.60
N ASP A 294 33.70 12.11 -11.35
CA ASP A 294 34.06 12.97 -10.22
C ASP A 294 33.39 14.34 -10.32
N ASP A 295 33.36 14.94 -11.52
CA ASP A 295 32.64 16.18 -11.79
C ASP A 295 31.13 16.07 -11.52
N VAL A 296 30.51 14.95 -11.92
CA VAL A 296 29.09 14.70 -11.67
C VAL A 296 28.83 14.47 -10.19
N ASN A 297 29.70 13.74 -9.49
CA ASN A 297 29.61 13.53 -8.06
C ASN A 297 29.75 14.84 -7.27
N PHE A 298 30.65 15.73 -7.70
CA PHE A 298 30.75 17.08 -7.13
C PHE A 298 29.45 17.87 -7.30
N LYS A 299 28.87 17.88 -8.51
CA LYS A 299 27.56 18.53 -8.76
C LYS A 299 26.41 17.92 -7.95
N ILE A 300 26.44 16.60 -7.75
CA ILE A 300 25.49 15.90 -6.87
C ILE A 300 25.63 16.43 -5.44
N LYS A 301 26.86 16.56 -4.94
CA LYS A 301 27.12 17.09 -3.59
C LYS A 301 26.62 18.52 -3.44
N GLU A 302 26.89 19.40 -4.40
CA GLU A 302 26.37 20.78 -4.38
C GLU A 302 24.84 20.84 -4.33
N ILE A 303 24.15 19.99 -5.11
CA ILE A 303 22.68 19.92 -5.10
C ILE A 303 22.15 19.38 -3.77
N LEU A 304 22.85 18.42 -3.15
CA LEU A 304 22.49 17.90 -1.84
C LEU A 304 22.62 18.99 -0.76
N ASP A 305 23.71 19.76 -0.77
CA ASP A 305 23.94 20.87 0.15
C ASP A 305 22.86 21.96 -0.02
N GLN A 306 22.51 22.31 -1.27
CA GLN A 306 21.42 23.25 -1.57
C GLN A 306 20.07 22.75 -1.06
N ARG A 307 19.78 21.46 -1.27
CA ARG A 307 18.56 20.81 -0.81
C ARG A 307 18.46 20.83 0.71
N GLU A 308 19.56 20.55 1.42
CA GLU A 308 19.60 20.58 2.88
C GLU A 308 19.32 21.99 3.42
N ARG A 309 19.92 23.04 2.81
CA ARG A 309 19.62 24.44 3.15
C ARG A 309 18.15 24.79 2.96
N LEU A 310 17.52 24.33 1.87
CA LEU A 310 16.10 24.55 1.61
C LEU A 310 15.21 23.81 2.62
N TRP A 311 15.58 22.59 3.02
CA TRP A 311 14.89 21.86 4.08
C TRP A 311 14.97 22.60 5.42
N ALA A 312 16.14 23.16 5.77
CA ALA A 312 16.32 23.94 6.98
C ALA A 312 15.48 25.22 6.97
N LYS A 313 15.50 25.99 5.86
CA LYS A 313 14.66 27.18 5.68
C LYS A 313 13.18 26.87 5.80
N ARG A 314 12.72 25.81 5.11
CA ARG A 314 11.32 25.38 5.17
C ARG A 314 10.88 24.94 6.56
N LYS A 315 11.77 24.34 7.36
CA LYS A 315 11.49 23.95 8.75
C LYS A 315 11.33 25.16 9.69
N LEU A 316 12.00 26.27 9.38
CA LEU A 316 11.97 27.51 10.16
C LEU A 316 10.79 28.43 9.78
N SER A 317 10.32 28.38 8.54
CA SER A 317 9.18 29.19 8.07
C SER A 317 7.87 28.80 8.76
N LYS A 318 7.08 29.82 9.12
CA LYS A 318 5.73 29.69 9.70
C LYS A 318 4.61 30.01 8.71
N ASP A 319 4.93 30.65 7.57
CA ASP A 319 3.99 30.99 6.51
C ASP A 319 3.79 29.82 5.53
N GLY A 320 2.54 29.52 5.19
CA GLY A 320 2.16 28.41 4.32
C GLY A 320 2.59 28.60 2.86
N ASN A 321 2.63 29.85 2.37
CA ASN A 321 3.05 30.14 0.99
C ASN A 321 4.56 29.95 0.81
N GLU A 322 5.39 30.49 1.70
CA GLU A 322 6.84 30.27 1.69
C GLU A 322 7.20 28.78 1.79
N MET A 323 6.47 28.03 2.63
CA MET A 323 6.66 26.58 2.75
C MET A 323 6.36 25.81 1.45
N HIS A 324 5.45 26.33 0.63
CA HIS A 324 5.11 25.76 -0.67
C HIS A 324 6.20 26.05 -1.71
N GLU A 325 6.67 27.30 -1.80
CA GLU A 325 7.75 27.69 -2.72
C GLU A 325 9.04 26.90 -2.45
N TYR A 326 9.43 26.72 -1.19
CA TYR A 326 10.59 25.89 -0.85
C TYR A 326 10.38 24.42 -1.23
N ALA A 327 9.15 23.91 -1.14
CA ALA A 327 8.85 22.54 -1.55
C ALA A 327 8.96 22.34 -3.07
N GLU A 328 8.50 23.30 -3.86
CA GLU A 328 8.65 23.27 -5.32
C GLU A 328 10.13 23.32 -5.74
N GLN A 329 10.92 24.18 -5.09
CA GLN A 329 12.37 24.23 -5.30
C GLN A 329 13.04 22.90 -4.96
N ILE A 330 12.70 22.27 -3.83
CA ILE A 330 13.20 20.94 -3.44
C ILE A 330 12.81 19.88 -4.49
N SER A 331 11.59 19.93 -5.02
CA SER A 331 11.14 19.01 -6.07
C SER A 331 11.99 19.15 -7.34
N SER A 332 12.23 20.39 -7.78
CA SER A 332 13.06 20.66 -8.96
C SER A 332 14.52 20.19 -8.78
N LEU A 333 15.07 20.27 -7.57
CA LEU A 333 16.40 19.75 -7.25
C LEU A 333 16.43 18.22 -7.27
N ASN A 334 15.38 17.55 -6.78
CA ASN A 334 15.29 16.09 -6.85
C ASN A 334 15.25 15.58 -8.30
N ASP A 335 14.51 16.26 -9.19
CA ASP A 335 14.46 15.89 -10.61
C ASP A 335 15.84 16.00 -11.28
N LYS A 336 16.61 17.04 -10.93
CA LYS A 336 18.00 17.20 -11.36
C LYS A 336 18.90 16.09 -10.80
N LEU A 337 18.73 15.74 -9.52
CA LEU A 337 19.49 14.68 -8.85
C LEU A 337 19.28 13.32 -9.50
N VAL A 338 18.04 12.97 -9.88
CA VAL A 338 17.72 11.71 -10.58
C VAL A 338 18.48 11.62 -11.91
N LYS A 339 18.49 12.71 -12.70
CA LYS A 339 19.22 12.76 -13.98
C LYS A 339 20.73 12.62 -13.80
N LEU A 340 21.31 13.26 -12.77
CA LEU A 340 22.75 13.15 -12.50
C LEU A 340 23.14 11.77 -11.98
N ARG A 341 22.35 11.17 -11.09
CA ARG A 341 22.58 9.80 -10.61
C ARG A 341 22.54 8.77 -11.73
N LYS A 342 21.60 8.90 -12.67
CA LYS A 342 21.57 8.05 -13.87
C LYS A 342 22.87 8.14 -14.68
N ARG A 343 23.50 9.32 -14.76
CA ARG A 343 24.80 9.47 -15.44
C ARG A 343 25.94 8.77 -14.71
N VAL A 344 25.95 8.82 -13.38
CA VAL A 344 26.94 8.08 -12.57
C VAL A 344 26.75 6.58 -12.73
N GLU A 345 25.51 6.10 -12.70
CA GLU A 345 25.17 4.69 -12.96
C GLU A 345 25.69 4.23 -14.33
N LEU A 346 25.46 5.01 -15.40
CA LEU A 346 26.03 4.72 -16.72
C LEU A 346 27.57 4.66 -16.70
N CYS A 347 28.24 5.54 -15.94
CA CYS A 347 29.70 5.50 -15.83
C CYS A 347 30.18 4.21 -15.16
N GLU A 348 29.54 3.79 -14.06
CA GLU A 348 29.87 2.54 -13.36
C GLU A 348 29.60 1.30 -14.23
N ASP A 349 28.48 1.29 -14.95
CA ASP A 349 28.15 0.21 -15.88
C ASP A 349 29.20 0.09 -16.99
N ILE A 350 29.64 1.22 -17.56
CA ILE A 350 30.72 1.25 -18.56
C ILE A 350 32.03 0.75 -17.95
N LYS A 351 32.40 1.21 -16.74
CA LYS A 351 33.64 0.80 -16.05
C LYS A 351 33.69 -0.71 -15.81
N THR A 352 32.57 -1.33 -15.43
CA THR A 352 32.51 -2.77 -15.18
C THR A 352 32.40 -3.61 -16.45
N ARG A 353 31.83 -3.05 -17.52
CA ARG A 353 31.50 -3.80 -18.74
C ARG A 353 32.59 -3.77 -19.80
N VAL A 354 33.27 -2.64 -19.98
CA VAL A 354 34.35 -2.52 -20.99
C VAL A 354 35.42 -3.61 -20.83
N PRO A 355 35.93 -3.91 -19.62
CA PRO A 355 36.89 -5.01 -19.43
C PRO A 355 36.31 -6.39 -19.78
N LYS A 356 35.01 -6.62 -19.53
CA LYS A 356 34.36 -7.89 -19.88
C LYS A 356 34.21 -8.05 -21.38
N ILE A 357 33.92 -6.97 -22.10
CA ILE A 357 33.86 -6.98 -23.56
C ILE A 357 35.24 -7.30 -24.13
N ASP A 358 36.28 -6.67 -23.61
CA ASP A 358 37.67 -6.91 -24.02
C ASP A 358 38.10 -8.37 -23.80
N ASN A 359 37.82 -8.92 -22.61
CA ASN A 359 38.07 -10.33 -22.31
C ASN A 359 37.29 -11.27 -23.25
N ASN A 360 35.99 -11.02 -23.48
CA ASN A 360 35.19 -11.85 -24.38
C ASN A 360 35.71 -11.82 -25.83
N LEU A 361 36.22 -10.68 -26.29
CA LEU A 361 36.83 -10.56 -27.62
C LEU A 361 38.15 -11.35 -27.69
N SER A 362 38.99 -11.26 -26.66
CA SER A 362 40.23 -12.04 -26.58
C SER A 362 39.98 -13.56 -26.53
N GLU A 363 38.93 -14.00 -25.83
CA GLU A 363 38.51 -15.41 -25.83
C GLU A 363 38.02 -15.87 -27.19
N LEU A 364 37.33 -15.00 -27.94
CA LEU A 364 36.88 -15.31 -29.30
C LEU A 364 38.07 -15.43 -30.27
N ASP A 365 39.02 -14.51 -30.22
CA ASP A 365 40.23 -14.52 -31.05
C ASP A 365 41.06 -15.81 -30.82
N THR A 366 41.25 -16.20 -29.55
CA THR A 366 41.95 -17.44 -29.19
C THR A 366 41.21 -18.70 -29.66
N GLN A 367 39.88 -18.72 -29.60
CA GLN A 367 39.08 -19.82 -30.16
C GLN A 367 39.22 -19.90 -31.69
N GLU A 368 39.17 -18.77 -32.39
CA GLU A 368 39.35 -18.74 -33.84
C GLU A 368 40.75 -19.21 -34.27
N GLU A 369 41.79 -18.86 -33.53
CA GLU A 369 43.15 -19.34 -33.75
C GLU A 369 43.26 -20.85 -33.57
N MET A 370 42.73 -21.40 -32.47
CA MET A 370 42.70 -22.85 -32.26
C MET A 370 41.89 -23.59 -33.35
N GLU A 371 40.79 -23.01 -33.82
CA GLU A 371 40.03 -23.55 -34.94
C GLU A 371 40.82 -23.56 -36.26
N LYS A 372 41.59 -22.50 -36.54
CA LYS A 372 42.46 -22.42 -37.72
C LYS A 372 43.57 -23.47 -37.62
N GLU A 373 44.25 -23.57 -36.48
CA GLU A 373 45.28 -24.58 -36.25
C GLU A 373 44.76 -26.02 -36.38
N THR A 374 43.57 -26.30 -35.84
CA THR A 374 42.97 -27.65 -35.96
C THR A 374 42.53 -27.97 -37.39
N LYS A 375 42.05 -26.97 -38.15
CA LYS A 375 41.75 -27.12 -39.59
C LYS A 375 43.03 -27.37 -40.40
N ASP A 376 44.13 -26.70 -40.07
CA ASP A 376 45.40 -26.86 -40.78
C ASP A 376 46.10 -28.18 -40.43
N ARG A 377 46.09 -28.62 -39.16
CA ARG A 377 46.52 -29.98 -38.77
C ARG A 377 45.71 -31.08 -39.47
N LYS A 378 44.40 -30.89 -39.68
CA LYS A 378 43.56 -31.83 -40.46
C LYS A 378 43.94 -31.85 -41.96
N LYS A 379 44.33 -30.72 -42.54
CA LYS A 379 44.83 -30.65 -43.93
C LYS A 379 46.20 -31.32 -44.09
N GLU A 380 47.11 -31.14 -43.15
CA GLU A 380 48.42 -31.81 -43.17
C GLU A 380 48.31 -33.34 -43.04
N LYS A 381 47.45 -33.84 -42.13
CA LYS A 381 47.17 -35.28 -42.02
C LYS A 381 46.59 -35.87 -43.31
N ARG A 382 45.77 -35.12 -44.04
CA ARG A 382 45.23 -35.53 -45.36
C ARG A 382 46.28 -35.54 -46.47
N LYS A 383 47.36 -34.75 -46.36
CA LYS A 383 48.48 -34.78 -47.31
C LYS A 383 49.42 -35.97 -47.05
N LYS A 384 49.71 -36.29 -45.78
CA LYS A 384 50.58 -37.42 -45.39
C LYS A 384 49.98 -38.82 -45.60
N GLY A 385 48.66 -38.93 -45.78
CA GLY A 385 47.99 -40.21 -46.10
C GLY A 385 47.82 -40.47 -47.60
N LYS A 386 48.46 -39.68 -48.46
CA LYS A 386 48.43 -39.81 -49.93
C LYS A 386 49.80 -40.05 -50.57
N GLU A 387 50.86 -40.12 -49.76
CA GLU A 387 52.15 -40.73 -50.09
C GLU A 387 52.14 -42.16 -49.58
#